data_AF-A0A7M5V0E1-F1
#
_entry.id   AF-A0A7M5V0E1-F1
#
_cell.length_a   1.000
_cell.length_b   1.000
_cell.length_c   1.000
_cell.angle_alpha   90.00
_cell.angle_beta   90.00
_cell.angle_gamma   90.00
#
_symmetry.space_group_name_H-M   'P 1'
#
loop_
_entity.id
_entity.type
_entity.pdbx_description
1 polymer ?
#
loop_
_entity_poly.entity_id
_entity_poly.type
_entity_poly.pdbx_seq_one_letter_code
_entity_poly.pdbx_strand_id
1 'polypeptide(L)'
;MSVKSSPLIWTNEKEIMLLREVLVSQPHQFKEKTPKRGEKWQQIADNLNKSDQFNNKASTRAVREKTNALIHAFRQTQRAELAATGISPDPTEKEVLCEEICLQIDEFTRILAESGKSCKRCRERQVTWRRHSSEGYGISEPDPQTKK
;
A
#
# COMPACT_ATOMS: atom_id res chain seq x y z
N MET A 1 -27.27 -7.14 10.97
CA MET A 1 -27.47 -7.21 9.51
C MET A 1 -26.22 -6.65 8.85
N SER A 2 -25.46 -7.45 8.08
CA SER A 2 -24.22 -6.99 7.45
C SER A 2 -24.58 -6.26 6.16
N VAL A 3 -24.56 -4.92 6.19
CA VAL A 3 -24.74 -4.09 4.99
C VAL A 3 -23.55 -4.32 4.07
N LYS A 4 -23.74 -5.15 3.04
CA LYS A 4 -22.74 -5.30 1.98
C LYS A 4 -22.72 -4.00 1.18
N SER A 5 -21.78 -3.12 1.48
CA SER A 5 -21.57 -1.89 0.72
C SER A 5 -21.25 -2.25 -0.74
N SER A 6 -21.94 -1.63 -1.69
CA SER A 6 -21.72 -1.89 -3.11
C SER A 6 -20.29 -1.53 -3.50
N PRO A 7 -19.60 -2.37 -4.30
CA PRO A 7 -18.21 -2.12 -4.68
C PRO A 7 -18.09 -0.82 -5.48
N LEU A 8 -16.97 -0.12 -5.30
CA LEU A 8 -16.63 1.07 -6.07
C LEU A 8 -16.48 0.70 -7.56
N ILE A 9 -17.27 1.34 -8.41
CA ILE A 9 -17.15 1.19 -9.86
C ILE A 9 -16.06 2.14 -10.37
N TRP A 10 -15.04 1.56 -10.98
CA TRP A 10 -13.90 2.26 -11.58
C TRP A 10 -14.23 2.63 -13.04
N THR A 11 -14.19 3.92 -13.33
CA THR A 11 -14.29 4.49 -14.68
C THR A 11 -12.94 5.07 -15.09
N ASN A 12 -12.68 5.29 -16.38
CA ASN A 12 -11.43 5.89 -16.85
C ASN A 12 -11.12 7.23 -16.14
N GLU A 13 -12.13 8.07 -15.92
CA GLU A 13 -11.97 9.34 -15.19
C GLU A 13 -11.53 9.12 -13.73
N LYS A 14 -12.09 8.11 -13.05
CA LYS A 14 -11.69 7.73 -11.69
C LYS A 14 -10.29 7.14 -11.64
N GLU A 15 -9.88 6.40 -12.67
CA GLU A 15 -8.52 5.91 -12.80
C GLU A 15 -7.53 7.08 -12.98
N ILE A 16 -7.85 8.06 -13.84
CA ILE A 16 -7.01 9.25 -14.05
C ILE A 16 -6.89 10.05 -12.74
N MET A 17 -8.00 10.32 -12.04
CA MET A 17 -7.96 11.02 -10.75
C MET A 17 -7.12 10.27 -9.71
N LEU A 18 -7.25 8.94 -9.66
CA LEU A 18 -6.43 8.09 -8.79
C LEU A 18 -4.94 8.23 -9.12
N LEU A 19 -4.56 8.15 -10.40
CA LEU A 19 -3.17 8.22 -10.82
C LEU A 19 -2.56 9.60 -10.50
N ARG A 20 -3.31 10.68 -10.74
CA ARG A 20 -2.88 12.04 -10.37
C ARG A 20 -2.62 12.17 -8.87
N GLU A 21 -3.53 11.69 -8.01
CA GLU A 21 -3.34 11.73 -6.54
C GLU A 21 -2.15 10.88 -6.07
N VAL A 22 -1.93 9.71 -6.71
CA VAL A 22 -0.77 8.84 -6.42
C VAL A 22 0.54 9.54 -6.79
N LEU A 23 0.56 10.23 -7.93
CA LEU A 23 1.73 10.96 -8.42
C LEU A 23 2.11 12.10 -7.47
N VAL A 24 1.12 12.81 -6.90
CA VAL A 24 1.35 13.87 -5.89
C VAL A 24 1.77 13.29 -4.54
N SER A 25 1.10 12.24 -4.08
CA SER A 25 1.33 11.68 -2.73
C SER A 25 2.59 10.82 -2.63
N GLN A 26 3.10 10.33 -3.77
CA GLN A 26 4.30 9.51 -3.93
C GLN A 26 4.45 8.41 -2.87
N PRO A 27 3.47 7.50 -2.72
CA PRO A 27 3.52 6.46 -1.69
C PRO A 27 4.70 5.48 -1.89
N HIS A 28 5.32 5.48 -3.07
CA HIS A 28 6.45 4.63 -3.44
C HIS A 28 7.80 5.09 -2.88
N GLN A 29 7.91 6.35 -2.44
CA GLN A 29 9.10 6.87 -1.77
C GLN A 29 9.38 6.13 -0.45
N PHE A 30 8.33 5.60 0.19
CA PHE A 30 8.43 4.93 1.48
C PHE A 30 8.65 3.43 1.28
N LYS A 31 9.58 2.87 2.07
CA LYS A 31 9.84 1.43 2.07
C LYS A 31 8.58 0.63 2.40
N GLU A 32 8.48 -0.55 1.80
CA GLU A 32 7.40 -1.49 2.07
C GLU A 32 7.28 -1.82 3.56
N LYS A 33 6.04 -2.00 4.02
CA LYS A 33 5.70 -2.32 5.42
C LYS A 33 6.04 -1.22 6.45
N THR A 34 6.27 0.02 5.99
CA THR A 34 6.36 1.17 6.89
C THR A 34 4.97 1.75 7.18
N PRO A 35 4.69 2.22 8.41
CA PRO A 35 3.42 2.86 8.74
C PRO A 35 3.16 4.10 7.86
N LYS A 36 4.21 4.88 7.57
CA LYS A 36 4.17 6.05 6.69
C LYS A 36 3.60 5.76 5.30
N ARG A 37 3.93 4.59 4.72
CA ARG A 37 3.35 4.18 3.43
C ARG A 37 1.85 3.95 3.55
N GLY A 38 1.39 3.32 4.63
CA GLY A 38 -0.02 3.13 4.93
C GLY A 38 -0.77 4.46 5.11
N GLU A 39 -0.16 5.40 5.83
CA GLU A 39 -0.69 6.76 6.03
C GLU A 39 -0.85 7.51 4.70
N LYS A 40 0.10 7.39 3.77
CA LYS A 40 -0.02 7.96 2.42
C LYS A 40 -1.16 7.36 1.62
N TRP A 41 -1.36 6.05 1.66
CA TRP A 41 -2.51 5.43 1.00
C TRP A 41 -3.84 5.83 1.62
N GLN A 42 -3.87 6.01 2.95
CA GLN A 42 -5.05 6.51 3.66
C GLN A 42 -5.35 7.95 3.23
N GLN A 43 -4.34 8.82 3.19
CA GLN A 43 -4.47 10.19 2.72
C GLN A 43 -5.01 10.27 1.28
N ILE A 44 -4.53 9.40 0.38
CA ILE A 44 -5.04 9.31 -1.00
C ILE A 44 -6.52 8.92 -0.99
N ALA A 45 -6.90 7.90 -0.21
CA ALA A 45 -8.29 7.47 -0.12
C ALA A 45 -9.19 8.59 0.43
N ASP A 46 -8.75 9.29 1.47
CA ASP A 46 -9.47 10.41 2.07
C ASP A 46 -9.61 11.58 1.08
N ASN A 47 -8.57 11.88 0.31
CA ASN A 47 -8.62 12.90 -0.75
C ASN A 47 -9.61 12.52 -1.86
N LEU A 48 -9.58 11.28 -2.33
CA LEU A 48 -10.52 10.81 -3.36
C LEU A 48 -11.97 10.86 -2.85
N ASN A 49 -12.19 10.54 -1.58
CA ASN A 49 -13.50 10.60 -0.95
C ASN A 49 -14.05 12.03 -0.77
N LYS A 50 -13.20 13.06 -0.77
CA LYS A 50 -13.64 14.48 -0.80
C LYS A 50 -14.30 14.86 -2.13
N SER A 51 -14.06 14.09 -3.19
CA SER A 51 -14.72 14.32 -4.48
C SER A 51 -16.00 13.49 -4.59
N ASP A 52 -17.08 14.12 -5.08
CA ASP A 52 -18.39 13.47 -5.29
C ASP A 52 -18.33 12.25 -6.21
N GLN A 53 -17.31 12.19 -7.08
CA GLN A 53 -17.05 11.09 -8.01
C GLN A 53 -16.92 9.72 -7.33
N PHE A 54 -16.43 9.68 -6.08
CA PHE A 54 -16.18 8.43 -5.35
C PHE A 54 -17.23 8.12 -4.28
N ASN A 55 -18.13 9.05 -3.96
CA ASN A 55 -19.23 8.87 -2.99
C ASN A 55 -18.79 8.25 -1.65
N ASN A 56 -17.61 8.62 -1.14
CA ASN A 56 -17.02 8.03 0.08
C ASN A 56 -16.80 6.50 0.04
N LYS A 57 -16.74 5.89 -1.15
CA LYS A 57 -16.53 4.45 -1.35
C LYS A 57 -15.07 4.07 -1.62
N ALA A 58 -14.16 5.03 -1.75
CA ALA A 58 -12.74 4.76 -1.95
C ALA A 58 -12.12 4.29 -0.64
N SER A 59 -11.91 2.98 -0.51
CA SER A 59 -11.13 2.42 0.60
C SER A 59 -9.65 2.37 0.24
N THR A 60 -8.79 2.51 1.25
CA THR A 60 -7.32 2.39 1.14
C THR A 60 -6.88 1.12 0.41
N ARG A 61 -7.61 0.02 0.67
CA ARG A 61 -7.39 -1.26 -0.02
C ARG A 61 -7.75 -1.18 -1.50
N ALA A 62 -8.94 -0.69 -1.84
CA ALA A 62 -9.40 -0.59 -3.23
C ALA A 62 -8.49 0.32 -4.08
N VAL A 63 -8.10 1.47 -3.53
CA VAL A 63 -7.15 2.42 -4.13
C VAL A 63 -5.84 1.71 -4.47
N ARG A 64 -5.23 1.05 -3.49
CA ARG A 64 -3.94 0.36 -3.68
C ARG A 64 -4.04 -0.78 -4.69
N GLU A 65 -5.06 -1.64 -4.59
CA GLU A 65 -5.26 -2.76 -5.51
C GLU A 65 -5.45 -2.25 -6.94
N LYS A 66 -6.22 -1.17 -7.13
CA LYS A 66 -6.45 -0.59 -8.44
C LYS A 66 -5.19 0.06 -9.03
N THR A 67 -4.43 0.82 -8.25
CA THR A 67 -3.16 1.40 -8.70
C THR A 67 -2.18 0.32 -9.15
N ASN A 68 -2.03 -0.76 -8.37
CA ASN A 68 -1.16 -1.87 -8.74
C ASN A 68 -1.61 -2.55 -10.05
N ALA A 69 -2.92 -2.74 -10.22
CA ALA A 69 -3.46 -3.34 -11.44
C ALA A 69 -3.18 -2.48 -12.68
N LEU A 70 -3.34 -1.15 -12.57
CA LEU A 70 -3.04 -0.21 -13.66
C LEU A 70 -1.57 -0.22 -14.06
N ILE A 71 -0.66 -0.14 -13.08
CA ILE A 71 0.78 -0.18 -13.32
C ILE A 71 1.20 -1.51 -13.95
N HIS A 72 0.64 -2.62 -13.47
CA HIS A 72 0.93 -3.94 -14.02
C HIS A 72 0.45 -4.09 -15.47
N ALA A 73 -0.78 -3.67 -15.75
CA ALA A 73 -1.33 -3.67 -17.10
C ALA A 73 -0.48 -2.81 -18.04
N PHE A 74 -0.10 -1.60 -17.63
CA PHE A 74 0.75 -0.70 -18.41
C PHE A 74 2.13 -1.30 -18.72
N ARG A 75 2.78 -1.93 -17.73
CA ARG A 75 4.06 -2.61 -17.96
C ARG A 75 3.94 -3.80 -18.92
N GLN A 76 2.80 -4.48 -18.93
CA GLN A 76 2.54 -5.56 -19.88
C GLN A 76 2.32 -5.03 -21.30
N THR A 77 1.54 -3.95 -21.46
CA THR A 77 1.33 -3.34 -22.78
C THR A 77 2.63 -2.75 -23.33
N GLN A 78 3.38 -1.97 -22.56
CA GLN A 78 4.70 -1.45 -22.97
C GLN A 78 5.64 -2.56 -23.48
N ARG A 79 5.68 -3.71 -22.79
CA ARG A 79 6.49 -4.86 -23.22
C ARG A 79 5.99 -5.51 -24.50
N ALA A 80 4.67 -5.56 -24.69
CA ALA A 80 4.06 -6.11 -25.90
C ALA A 80 4.28 -5.19 -27.11
N GLU A 81 4.11 -3.88 -26.96
CA GLU A 81 4.34 -2.90 -28.03
C GLU A 81 5.80 -2.89 -28.50
N LEU A 82 6.76 -2.86 -27.56
CA LEU A 82 8.19 -2.98 -27.86
C LEU A 82 8.55 -4.28 -28.60
N ALA A 83 7.79 -5.36 -28.39
CA ALA A 83 8.00 -6.64 -29.02
C ALA A 83 7.27 -6.79 -30.37
N ALA A 84 6.13 -6.13 -30.55
CA ALA A 84 5.22 -6.37 -31.67
C ALA A 84 5.48 -5.45 -32.87
N THR A 85 5.64 -4.14 -32.68
CA THR A 85 5.70 -3.18 -33.80
C THR A 85 6.27 -1.84 -33.36
N GLY A 86 7.30 -1.33 -34.07
CA GLY A 86 7.96 -0.04 -33.77
C GLY A 86 7.17 1.23 -34.13
N ILE A 87 5.84 1.17 -34.13
CA ILE A 87 4.97 2.33 -34.41
C ILE A 87 4.00 2.45 -33.24
N SER A 88 4.35 3.31 -32.29
CA SER A 88 3.52 3.57 -31.11
C SER A 88 2.53 4.71 -31.43
N PRO A 89 1.22 4.52 -31.17
CA PRO A 89 0.24 5.61 -31.22
C PRO A 89 0.52 6.67 -30.14
N ASP A 90 -0.03 7.88 -30.31
CA ASP A 90 0.13 8.97 -29.35
C ASP A 90 -0.34 8.54 -27.95
N PRO A 91 0.49 8.70 -26.90
CA PRO A 91 0.19 8.15 -25.58
C PRO A 91 -1.03 8.83 -24.96
N THR A 92 -1.99 8.03 -24.49
CA THR A 92 -3.17 8.53 -23.78
C THR A 92 -2.74 9.18 -22.46
N GLU A 93 -3.48 10.17 -21.95
CA GLU A 93 -3.18 10.81 -20.65
C GLU A 93 -2.96 9.79 -19.51
N LYS A 94 -3.76 8.72 -19.48
CA LYS A 94 -3.61 7.64 -18.50
C LYS A 94 -2.26 6.93 -18.62
N GLU A 95 -1.79 6.73 -19.84
CA GLU A 95 -0.52 6.06 -20.14
C GLU A 95 0.65 6.94 -19.74
N VAL A 96 0.59 8.25 -20.02
CA VAL A 96 1.58 9.23 -19.54
C VAL A 96 1.68 9.21 -18.02
N LEU A 97 0.55 9.27 -17.31
CA LEU A 97 0.53 9.22 -15.84
C LEU A 97 1.09 7.89 -15.30
N CYS A 98 0.75 6.77 -15.93
CA CYS A 98 1.28 5.46 -15.56
C CYS A 98 2.79 5.37 -15.80
N GLU A 99 3.29 5.95 -16.89
CA GLU A 99 4.71 6.01 -17.22
C GLU A 99 5.48 6.82 -16.16
N GLU A 100 5.02 8.02 -15.84
CA GLU A 100 5.65 8.84 -14.80
C GLU A 100 5.68 8.14 -13.44
N ILE A 101 4.58 7.50 -13.04
CA ILE A 101 4.53 6.72 -11.80
C ILE A 101 5.50 5.53 -11.86
N CYS A 102 5.61 4.87 -13.02
CA CYS A 102 6.54 3.76 -13.21
C CYS A 102 8.00 4.22 -13.07
N LEU A 103 8.36 5.35 -13.69
CA LEU A 103 9.69 5.96 -13.60
C LEU A 103 10.02 6.31 -12.15
N GLN A 104 9.08 6.95 -11.42
CA GLN A 104 9.27 7.23 -9.99
C GLN A 104 9.48 5.94 -9.18
N ILE A 105 8.68 4.90 -9.43
CA ILE A 105 8.83 3.61 -8.73
C ILE A 105 10.22 3.03 -8.98
N ASP A 106 10.67 3.01 -10.22
CA ASP A 106 11.96 2.41 -10.59
C ASP A 106 13.13 3.23 -10.01
N GLU A 107 13.04 4.56 -10.02
CA GLU A 107 14.00 5.46 -9.39
C GLU A 107 14.06 5.24 -7.87
N PHE A 108 12.93 5.29 -7.17
CA PHE A 108 12.88 5.05 -5.73
C PHE A 108 13.34 3.63 -5.37
N THR A 109 13.02 2.63 -6.20
CA THR A 109 13.49 1.26 -6.00
C THR A 109 15.01 1.19 -6.12
N ARG A 110 15.61 1.87 -7.11
CA ARG A 110 17.07 1.97 -7.26
C ARG A 110 17.72 2.63 -6.05
N ILE A 111 17.21 3.79 -5.63
CA ILE A 111 17.71 4.52 -4.45
C ILE A 111 17.59 3.67 -3.18
N LEU A 112 16.48 2.94 -3.00
CA LEU A 112 16.28 2.06 -1.86
C LEU A 112 17.22 0.84 -1.86
N ALA A 113 17.56 0.33 -3.05
CA ALA A 113 18.54 -0.75 -3.21
C ALA A 113 19.97 -0.26 -2.90
N GLU A 114 20.35 0.90 -3.43
CA GLU A 114 21.66 1.53 -3.22
C GLU A 114 21.87 1.97 -1.77
N SER A 115 20.83 2.49 -1.12
CA SER A 115 20.92 2.98 0.25
C SER A 115 21.11 1.89 1.30
N GLY A 116 21.09 0.60 0.94
CA GLY A 116 21.56 -0.50 1.79
C GLY A 116 20.85 -0.61 3.15
N LYS A 117 19.72 0.07 3.36
CA LYS A 117 18.96 0.05 4.62
C LYS A 117 18.19 -1.25 4.68
N SER A 118 18.90 -2.36 4.91
CA SER A 118 18.36 -3.57 5.50
C SER A 118 17.52 -3.16 6.71
N CYS A 119 16.23 -3.46 6.69
CA CYS A 119 15.41 -3.24 7.87
C CYS A 119 15.81 -4.30 8.90
N LYS A 120 16.86 -4.03 9.69
CA LYS A 120 17.24 -4.84 10.86
C LYS A 120 16.16 -4.84 11.96
N ARG A 121 15.01 -4.21 11.75
CA ARG A 121 13.88 -4.15 12.68
C ARG A 121 12.71 -5.06 12.23
N CYS A 122 13.01 -6.30 11.86
CA CYS A 122 11.99 -7.37 11.82
C CYS A 122 12.31 -8.50 12.83
N ARG A 123 13.26 -8.30 13.75
CA ARG A 123 13.56 -9.20 14.87
C ARG A 123 13.33 -8.54 16.23
N GLU A 124 12.24 -7.80 16.41
CA GLU A 124 11.88 -7.26 17.73
C GLU A 124 10.38 -7.39 18.00
N ARG A 125 9.84 -8.57 17.68
CA ARG A 125 8.55 -9.07 18.19
C ARG A 125 8.68 -10.54 18.62
N GLN A 126 9.85 -10.90 19.15
CA GLN A 126 10.14 -12.22 19.72
C GLN A 126 11.07 -12.13 20.94
N VAL A 127 11.08 -10.99 21.64
CA VAL A 127 11.88 -10.79 22.87
C VAL A 127 11.03 -10.50 24.12
N THR A 128 9.71 -10.35 24.01
CA THR A 128 8.83 -10.17 25.19
C THR A 128 8.26 -11.47 25.74
N TRP A 129 8.51 -12.63 25.13
CA TRP A 129 8.10 -13.93 25.70
C TRP A 129 9.26 -14.80 26.18
N ARG A 130 10.50 -14.50 25.78
CA ARG A 130 11.67 -15.30 26.21
C ARG A 130 12.35 -14.75 27.47
N ARG A 131 11.97 -13.55 27.92
CA ARG A 131 12.49 -12.92 29.15
C ARG A 131 11.53 -12.99 30.34
N HIS A 132 10.35 -13.58 30.17
CA HIS A 132 9.38 -13.81 31.25
C HIS A 132 9.49 -15.22 31.87
N SER A 133 10.59 -15.93 31.59
CA SER A 133 10.82 -17.30 32.10
C SER A 133 11.95 -17.38 33.14
N SER A 134 12.53 -16.25 33.57
CA SER A 134 13.73 -16.28 34.42
C SER A 134 13.73 -15.35 35.64
N GLU A 135 12.66 -14.62 35.93
CA GLU A 135 12.64 -13.70 37.07
C GLU A 135 11.36 -13.96 37.88
N GLY A 136 11.51 -14.79 38.92
CA GLY A 136 10.51 -14.95 39.95
C GLY A 136 10.48 -13.74 40.89
N TYR A 137 9.27 -13.37 41.31
CA TYR A 137 8.86 -12.62 42.52
C TYR A 137 7.35 -12.41 42.28
N GLY A 138 6.40 -13.02 42.96
CA GLY A 138 6.21 -13.12 44.40
C GLY A 138 4.98 -12.26 44.78
N ILE A 139 4.10 -12.79 45.64
CA ILE A 139 2.92 -12.18 46.30
C ILE A 139 1.61 -12.37 45.48
N SER A 140 0.56 -13.07 45.93
CA SER A 140 0.02 -13.32 47.29
C SER A 140 -0.96 -14.53 47.29
N GLU A 141 -0.87 -15.40 48.30
CA GLU A 141 -1.97 -16.25 48.82
C GLU A 141 -3.02 -15.34 49.52
N PRO A 142 -4.33 -15.66 49.63
CA PRO A 142 -4.91 -16.86 50.29
C PRO A 142 -6.10 -17.46 49.46
N ASP A 143 -6.79 -18.57 49.79
CA ASP A 143 -7.29 -19.06 51.08
C ASP A 143 -7.64 -20.57 51.00
N PRO A 144 -7.64 -21.30 52.15
CA PRO A 144 -7.66 -22.75 52.20
C PRO A 144 -9.04 -23.32 52.58
N GLN A 145 -9.59 -24.20 51.74
CA GLN A 145 -10.66 -25.16 52.12
C GLN A 145 -10.68 -26.24 51.04
N THR A 146 -10.42 -27.53 51.31
CA THR A 146 -11.32 -28.44 52.04
C THR A 146 -10.49 -29.69 52.41
N LYS A 147 -10.13 -29.86 53.68
CA LYS A 147 -10.66 -30.87 54.62
C LYS A 147 -11.01 -32.26 54.06
N LYS A 148 -10.29 -33.23 54.65
CA LYS A 148 -10.61 -34.64 54.96
C LYS A 148 -10.49 -35.68 53.87
#